data_AF-A0AAW9L7C8-F1
#
_entry.id   AF-A0AAW9L7C8-F1
#
_cell.length_a   1.000
_cell.length_b   1.000
_cell.length_c   1.000
_cell.angle_alpha   90.00
_cell.angle_beta   90.00
_cell.angle_gamma   90.00
#
_symmetry.space_group_name_H-M   'P 1'
#
loop_
_entity.id
_entity.type
_entity.pdbx_description
1 polymer ?
#
loop_
_entity_poly.entity_id
_entity_poly.type
_entity_poly.pdbx_seq_one_letter_code
_entity_poly.pdbx_strand_id
1 'polypeptide(L)'
;MVSLPIRRELLGETVLVVVASTLVLTWSFVGLLGFVRGDVVGVSARLPLYVLVLAIAFVVAIFQLTQYEVDGKTALVGAVGVGLLSFLLALTAGEGVAFTARYPAQVFNPQLILYVVAAALITTGTGYWLLSYWRDLAAARAVGE
;
A
#
# COMPACT_ATOMS: atom_id res chain seq x y z
N MET A 1 -32.93 -15.47 7.09
CA MET A 1 -31.90 -15.43 6.03
C MET A 1 -32.18 -14.22 5.15
N VAL A 2 -31.51 -13.10 5.40
CA VAL A 2 -31.62 -11.89 4.56
C VAL A 2 -30.58 -12.02 3.46
N SER A 3 -30.99 -12.45 2.26
CA SER A 3 -30.15 -12.36 1.08
C SER A 3 -30.17 -10.90 0.60
N LEU A 4 -29.18 -10.11 1.03
CA LEU A 4 -28.97 -8.79 0.45
C LEU A 4 -28.59 -8.98 -1.02
N PRO A 5 -29.30 -8.35 -1.98
CA PRO A 5 -28.91 -8.40 -3.38
C PRO A 5 -27.61 -7.62 -3.52
N ILE A 6 -26.48 -8.33 -3.53
CA ILE A 6 -25.19 -7.73 -3.81
C ILE A 6 -25.26 -7.19 -5.24
N ARG A 7 -25.36 -5.86 -5.39
CA ARG A 7 -25.44 -5.22 -6.70
C ARG A 7 -24.16 -5.51 -7.46
N ARG A 8 -24.27 -6.03 -8.70
CA ARG A 8 -23.13 -6.41 -9.54
C ARG A 8 -22.09 -5.29 -9.71
N GLU A 9 -22.52 -4.03 -9.63
CA GLU A 9 -21.65 -2.84 -9.64
C GLU A 9 -20.68 -2.81 -8.43
N LEU A 10 -21.17 -3.11 -7.22
CA LEU A 10 -20.35 -3.16 -6.01
C LEU A 10 -19.33 -4.30 -6.05
N LEU A 11 -19.68 -5.43 -6.65
CA LEU A 11 -18.75 -6.54 -6.86
C LEU A 11 -17.64 -6.16 -7.84
N GLY A 12 -17.98 -5.46 -8.92
CA GLY A 12 -16.99 -5.00 -9.90
C GLY A 12 -15.96 -4.06 -9.29
N GLU A 13 -16.42 -3.08 -8.51
CA GLU A 13 -15.55 -2.10 -7.84
C GLU A 13 -14.65 -2.76 -6.79
N THR A 14 -15.22 -3.64 -5.96
CA THR A 14 -14.46 -4.37 -4.93
C THR A 14 -13.39 -5.26 -5.55
N VAL A 15 -13.74 -6.03 -6.58
CA VAL A 15 -12.79 -6.90 -7.29
C VAL A 15 -11.69 -6.06 -7.96
N LEU A 16 -12.03 -4.93 -8.57
CA LEU A 16 -11.07 -4.03 -9.20
C LEU A 16 -10.05 -3.50 -8.18
N VAL A 17 -10.53 -3.05 -7.02
CA VAL A 17 -9.66 -2.57 -5.93
C VAL A 17 -8.72 -3.69 -5.44
N VAL A 18 -9.24 -4.91 -5.27
CA VAL A 18 -8.42 -6.06 -4.84
C VAL A 18 -7.35 -6.40 -5.88
N VAL A 19 -7.72 -6.47 -7.16
CA VAL A 19 -6.77 -6.76 -8.25
C VAL A 19 -5.71 -5.67 -8.35
N ALA A 20 -6.12 -4.39 -8.36
CA ALA A 20 -5.20 -3.27 -8.40
C ALA A 20 -4.24 -3.28 -7.20
N SER A 21 -4.76 -3.49 -6.00
CA SER A 21 -3.95 -3.57 -4.77
C SER A 21 -2.95 -4.73 -4.82
N THR A 22 -3.38 -5.89 -5.33
CA THR A 22 -2.51 -7.06 -5.49
C THR A 22 -1.38 -6.79 -6.48
N LEU A 23 -1.66 -6.13 -7.61
CA LEU A 23 -0.65 -5.76 -8.59
C LEU A 23 0.34 -4.74 -8.02
N VAL A 24 -0.16 -3.69 -7.34
CA VAL A 24 0.69 -2.69 -6.68
C VAL A 24 1.58 -3.34 -5.62
N LEU A 25 1.03 -4.22 -4.78
CA LEU A 25 1.80 -4.96 -3.77
C LEU A 25 2.85 -5.86 -4.43
N THR A 26 2.47 -6.57 -5.49
CA THR A 26 3.39 -7.45 -6.24
C THR A 26 4.57 -6.64 -6.77
N TRP A 27 4.30 -5.52 -7.44
CA TRP A 27 5.35 -4.63 -7.91
C TRP A 27 6.16 -4.02 -6.75
N SER A 28 5.53 -3.71 -5.62
CA SER A 28 6.23 -3.20 -4.44
C SER A 28 7.27 -4.21 -3.94
N PHE A 29 6.92 -5.49 -3.84
CA PHE A 29 7.86 -6.55 -3.47
C PHE A 29 8.98 -6.73 -4.49
N VAL A 30 8.66 -6.66 -5.79
CA VAL A 30 9.67 -6.76 -6.85
C VAL A 30 10.63 -5.57 -6.82
N GLY A 31 10.15 -4.36 -6.54
CA GLY A 31 11.01 -3.20 -6.39
C GLY A 31 11.90 -3.30 -5.16
N LEU A 32 11.36 -3.78 -4.04
CA LEU A 32 12.13 -4.09 -2.84
C LEU A 32 13.25 -5.09 -3.14
N LEU A 33 12.95 -6.16 -3.89
CA LEU A 33 13.95 -7.13 -4.33
C LEU A 33 15.06 -6.47 -5.16
N GLY A 34 14.68 -5.60 -6.10
CA GLY A 34 15.64 -4.82 -6.88
C GLY A 34 16.54 -3.98 -5.98
N PHE A 35 15.98 -3.30 -4.97
CA PHE A 35 16.74 -2.49 -4.01
C PHE A 35 17.73 -3.34 -3.20
N VAL A 36 17.28 -4.51 -2.71
CA VAL A 36 18.14 -5.45 -1.96
C VAL A 36 19.28 -5.98 -2.83
N ARG A 37 19.05 -6.17 -4.13
CA ARG A 37 20.08 -6.61 -5.08
C ARG A 37 21.01 -5.50 -5.56
N GLY A 38 20.66 -4.23 -5.33
CA GLY A 38 21.43 -3.08 -5.84
C GLY A 38 21.28 -2.83 -7.35
N ASP A 39 20.30 -3.46 -7.99
CA ASP A 39 20.09 -3.42 -9.45
C ASP A 39 19.17 -2.25 -9.88
N VAL A 40 18.64 -1.48 -8.93
CA VAL A 40 17.79 -0.31 -9.20
C VAL A 40 18.66 0.86 -9.61
N VAL A 41 18.44 1.37 -10.82
CA VAL A 41 19.18 2.52 -11.36
C VAL A 41 18.24 3.65 -11.77
N GLY A 42 18.69 4.89 -11.68
CA GLY A 42 17.90 6.05 -12.12
C GLY A 42 16.72 6.40 -11.22
N VAL A 43 16.76 6.02 -9.94
CA VAL A 43 15.74 6.39 -8.94
C VAL A 43 15.60 7.91 -8.84
N SER A 44 16.72 8.63 -8.85
CA SER A 44 16.73 10.10 -8.69
C SER A 44 15.95 10.82 -9.78
N ALA A 45 15.89 10.28 -11.01
CA ALA A 45 15.12 10.86 -12.11
C ALA A 45 13.61 10.67 -11.93
N ARG A 46 13.20 9.66 -11.15
CA ARG A 46 11.80 9.30 -10.91
C ARG A 46 11.28 9.77 -9.56
N LEU A 47 12.18 10.11 -8.65
CA LEU A 47 11.88 10.62 -7.32
C LEU A 47 10.84 11.76 -7.34
N PRO A 48 10.88 12.75 -8.26
CA PRO A 48 9.85 13.80 -8.31
C PRO A 48 8.43 13.26 -8.52
N LEU A 49 8.26 12.18 -9.29
CA LEU A 49 6.95 11.54 -9.50
C LEU A 49 6.45 10.87 -8.22
N TYR A 50 7.32 10.21 -7.45
CA TYR A 50 6.95 9.59 -6.18
C TYR A 50 6.58 10.64 -5.13
N VAL A 51 7.32 11.75 -5.07
CA VAL A 51 6.99 12.89 -4.21
C VAL A 51 5.66 13.54 -4.61
N LEU A 52 5.34 13.60 -5.91
CA LEU A 52 4.03 14.06 -6.36
C LEU A 52 2.90 13.16 -5.85
N VAL A 53 3.07 11.82 -5.91
CA VAL A 53 2.10 10.87 -5.35
C VAL A 53 1.93 11.05 -3.85
N LEU A 54 3.03 11.25 -3.11
CA LEU A 54 2.99 11.61 -1.68
C LEU A 54 2.12 12.83 -1.44
N ALA A 55 2.39 13.92 -2.16
CA ALA A 55 1.71 15.20 -1.96
C ALA A 55 0.21 15.07 -2.25
N ILE A 56 -0.17 14.40 -3.35
CA ILE A 56 -1.57 14.16 -3.70
C ILE A 56 -2.25 13.33 -2.61
N ALA A 57 -1.65 12.21 -2.20
CA ALA A 57 -2.22 11.34 -1.17
C ALA A 57 -2.37 12.05 0.18
N PHE A 58 -1.39 12.86 0.57
CA PHE A 58 -1.44 13.68 1.78
C PHE A 58 -2.61 14.67 1.74
N VAL A 59 -2.76 15.41 0.64
CA VAL A 59 -3.84 16.39 0.48
C VAL A 59 -5.21 15.71 0.52
N VAL A 60 -5.40 14.63 -0.23
CA VAL A 60 -6.64 13.85 -0.23
C VAL A 60 -6.94 13.32 1.17
N ALA A 61 -5.93 12.79 1.88
CA ALA A 61 -6.10 12.28 3.23
C ALA A 61 -6.51 13.39 4.22
N ILE A 62 -5.90 14.57 4.17
CA ILE A 62 -6.31 15.70 5.02
C ILE A 62 -7.78 16.02 4.82
N PHE A 63 -8.23 16.15 3.56
CA PHE A 63 -9.63 16.49 3.28
C PHE A 63 -10.58 15.40 3.77
N GLN A 64 -10.26 14.13 3.51
CA GLN A 64 -11.10 13.01 3.94
C GLN A 64 -11.16 12.90 5.46
N LEU A 65 -10.03 12.93 6.17
CA LEU A 65 -10.02 12.83 7.65
C LEU A 65 -10.74 14.01 8.32
N THR A 66 -10.70 15.20 7.71
CA THR A 66 -11.41 16.37 8.24
C THR A 66 -12.94 16.23 8.12
N GLN A 67 -13.44 15.51 7.12
CA GLN A 67 -14.87 15.25 6.96
C GLN A 67 -15.45 14.33 8.04
N TYR A 68 -14.62 13.56 8.74
CA TYR A 68 -15.04 12.61 9.78
C TYR A 68 -15.04 13.22 11.21
N GLU A 69 -15.03 14.55 11.34
CA GLU A 69 -15.00 15.28 12.62
C GLU A 69 -13.85 14.82 13.56
N VAL A 70 -12.75 14.34 12.98
CA VAL A 70 -11.57 13.88 13.70
C VAL A 70 -10.81 15.10 14.25
N ASP A 71 -10.30 14.99 15.47
CA ASP A 71 -9.44 16.03 16.07
C ASP A 71 -8.27 16.39 15.14
N GLY A 72 -7.98 17.69 15.01
CA GLY A 72 -7.06 18.22 13.99
C GLY A 72 -5.65 17.62 14.07
N LYS A 73 -5.18 17.32 15.29
CA LYS A 73 -3.90 16.63 15.50
C LYS A 73 -3.93 15.20 14.93
N THR A 74 -5.01 14.48 15.17
CA THR A 74 -5.19 13.10 14.69
C THR A 74 -5.35 13.08 13.16
N ALA A 75 -6.08 14.05 12.59
CA ALA A 75 -6.22 14.20 11.15
C ALA A 75 -4.87 14.46 10.47
N LEU A 76 -4.04 15.35 11.04
CA LEU A 76 -2.71 15.65 10.52
C LEU A 76 -1.78 14.44 10.57
N VAL A 77 -1.70 13.76 11.73
CA VAL A 77 -0.86 12.55 11.88
C VAL A 77 -1.32 11.44 10.93
N GLY A 78 -2.63 11.25 10.80
CA GLY A 78 -3.20 10.28 9.86
C GLY A 78 -2.84 10.60 8.41
N ALA A 79 -2.97 11.87 8.00
CA ALA A 79 -2.63 12.29 6.64
C ALA A 79 -1.12 12.17 6.33
N VAL A 80 -0.25 12.51 7.28
CA VAL A 80 1.20 12.27 7.16
C VAL A 80 1.47 10.77 6.98
N GLY A 81 0.84 9.92 7.81
CA GLY A 81 0.96 8.47 7.71
C GLY A 81 0.53 7.93 6.34
N VAL A 82 -0.61 8.39 5.83
CA VAL A 82 -1.10 8.03 4.49
C VAL A 82 -0.14 8.50 3.41
N GLY A 83 0.31 9.76 3.45
CA GLY A 83 1.25 10.31 2.47
C GLY A 83 2.56 9.51 2.41
N LEU A 84 3.16 9.20 3.56
CA LEU A 84 4.39 8.41 3.65
C LEU A 84 4.19 6.97 3.16
N LEU A 85 3.07 6.34 3.51
CA LEU A 85 2.75 4.99 3.02
C LEU A 85 2.56 4.98 1.50
N SER A 86 1.81 5.95 0.97
CA SER A 86 1.62 6.11 -0.48
C SER A 86 2.93 6.39 -1.20
N PHE A 87 3.83 7.19 -0.63
CA PHE A 87 5.17 7.39 -1.17
C PHE A 87 5.97 6.10 -1.24
N LEU A 88 6.01 5.34 -0.14
CA LEU A 88 6.74 4.09 -0.06
C LEU A 88 6.22 3.07 -1.09
N LEU A 89 4.89 2.96 -1.20
CA LEU A 89 4.24 2.12 -2.20
C LEU A 89 4.54 2.59 -3.62
N ALA A 90 4.47 3.89 -3.91
CA ALA A 90 4.76 4.42 -5.23
C ALA A 90 6.23 4.20 -5.64
N LEU A 91 7.16 4.44 -4.72
CA LEU A 91 8.59 4.22 -4.90
C LEU A 91 8.86 2.75 -5.19
N THR A 92 8.42 1.85 -4.30
CA THR A 92 8.69 0.42 -4.43
C THR A 92 7.97 -0.20 -5.63
N ALA A 93 6.69 0.14 -5.87
CA ALA A 93 5.96 -0.36 -7.03
C ALA A 93 6.55 0.19 -8.34
N GLY A 94 6.88 1.48 -8.39
CA GLY A 94 7.47 2.11 -9.57
C GLY A 94 8.82 1.50 -9.94
N GLU A 95 9.68 1.26 -8.95
CA GLU A 95 10.96 0.57 -9.19
C GLU A 95 10.76 -0.92 -9.51
N GLY A 96 9.73 -1.57 -8.97
CA GLY A 96 9.41 -2.95 -9.32
C GLY A 96 8.94 -3.12 -10.76
N VAL A 97 8.12 -2.19 -11.27
CA VAL A 97 7.73 -2.15 -12.69
C VAL A 97 8.97 -2.01 -13.57
N ALA A 98 9.87 -1.09 -13.22
CA ALA A 98 11.08 -0.84 -13.98
C ALA A 98 12.06 -2.01 -13.93
N PHE A 99 12.23 -2.62 -12.76
CA PHE A 99 13.05 -3.82 -12.57
C PHE A 99 12.51 -4.98 -13.39
N THR A 100 11.19 -5.20 -13.38
CA THR A 100 10.54 -6.25 -14.19
C THR A 100 10.76 -6.02 -15.68
N ALA A 101 10.64 -4.78 -16.15
CA ALA A 101 10.87 -4.44 -17.55
C ALA A 101 12.33 -4.70 -17.98
N ARG A 102 13.30 -4.50 -17.07
CA ARG A 102 14.73 -4.68 -17.35
C ARG A 102 15.22 -6.13 -17.17
N TYR A 103 14.66 -6.86 -16.21
CA TYR A 103 15.08 -8.20 -15.82
C TYR A 103 13.88 -9.19 -15.73
N PRO A 104 13.10 -9.37 -16.81
CA PRO A 104 11.88 -10.16 -16.76
C PRO A 104 12.14 -11.62 -16.35
N ALA A 105 13.23 -12.22 -16.82
CA ALA A 105 13.61 -13.59 -16.49
C ALA A 105 13.87 -13.83 -14.99
N GLN A 106 14.22 -12.78 -14.24
CA GLN A 106 14.45 -12.88 -12.79
C GLN A 106 13.15 -12.78 -11.98
N VAL A 107 12.12 -12.16 -12.54
CA VAL A 107 10.82 -11.92 -11.87
C VAL A 107 9.84 -13.06 -12.14
N PHE A 108 9.78 -13.55 -13.38
CA PHE A 108 8.88 -14.64 -13.78
C PHE A 108 9.42 -16.04 -13.41
N ASN A 109 10.00 -16.17 -12.22
CA ASN A 109 10.37 -17.46 -11.65
C ASN A 109 9.20 -17.98 -10.79
N PRO A 110 8.70 -19.21 -11.02
CA PRO A 110 7.56 -19.77 -10.27
C PRO A 110 7.71 -19.69 -8.75
N GLN A 111 8.92 -19.91 -8.22
CA GLN A 111 9.20 -19.85 -6.79
C GLN A 111 9.07 -18.43 -6.25
N LEU A 112 9.53 -17.43 -7.01
CA LEU A 112 9.45 -16.03 -6.63
C LEU A 112 8.01 -15.51 -6.66
N ILE A 113 7.23 -15.92 -7.66
CA ILE A 113 5.80 -15.62 -7.74
C ILE A 113 5.06 -16.13 -6.50
N LEU A 114 5.31 -17.38 -6.10
CA LEU A 114 4.68 -17.96 -4.90
C LEU A 114 5.07 -17.20 -3.62
N TYR A 115 6.33 -16.79 -3.47
CA TYR A 115 6.75 -15.99 -2.32
C TYR A 115 6.10 -14.61 -2.30
N VAL A 116 5.97 -13.94 -3.46
CA VAL A 116 5.33 -12.62 -3.54
C VAL A 116 3.84 -12.71 -3.25
N VAL A 117 3.15 -13.75 -3.75
CA VAL A 117 1.73 -14.00 -3.43
C VAL A 117 1.55 -14.26 -1.94
N ALA A 118 2.40 -15.10 -1.34
CA ALA A 118 2.36 -15.36 0.10
C ALA A 118 2.59 -14.08 0.92
N ALA A 119 3.59 -13.28 0.54
CA ALA A 119 3.90 -12.02 1.21
C ALA A 119 2.74 -11.02 1.06
N ALA A 120 2.10 -10.93 -0.10
CA ALA A 120 0.93 -10.09 -0.32
C ALA A 120 -0.25 -10.51 0.57
N LEU A 121 -0.53 -11.82 0.67
CA LEU A 121 -1.58 -12.35 1.55
C LEU A 121 -1.31 -12.04 3.03
N ILE A 122 -0.09 -12.28 3.50
CA ILE A 122 0.31 -11.99 4.88
C ILE A 122 0.19 -10.49 5.17
N THR A 123 0.67 -9.65 4.26
CA THR A 123 0.61 -8.18 4.41
C THR A 123 -0.83 -7.69 4.44
N THR A 124 -1.70 -8.28 3.61
CA THR A 124 -3.12 -7.93 3.55
C THR A 124 -3.84 -8.33 4.85
N GLY A 125 -3.65 -9.56 5.32
CA GLY A 125 -4.25 -10.04 6.58
C GLY A 125 -3.77 -9.23 7.79
N THR A 126 -2.46 -8.95 7.84
CA THR A 126 -1.87 -8.15 8.93
C THR A 126 -2.33 -6.70 8.87
N GLY A 127 -2.41 -6.11 7.67
CA GLY A 127 -2.88 -4.75 7.46
C GLY A 127 -4.35 -4.57 7.86
N TYR A 128 -5.21 -5.50 7.44
CA TYR A 128 -6.61 -5.52 7.87
C TYR A 128 -6.72 -5.58 9.41
N TRP A 129 -6.00 -6.52 10.03
CA TRP A 129 -6.02 -6.66 11.49
C TRP A 129 -5.52 -5.39 12.19
N LEU A 130 -4.40 -4.81 11.74
CA LEU A 130 -3.86 -3.59 12.33
C LEU A 130 -4.86 -2.43 12.22
N LEU A 131 -5.49 -2.22 11.05
CA LEU A 131 -6.49 -1.17 10.87
C LEU A 131 -7.75 -1.38 11.71
N SER A 132 -8.15 -2.62 11.97
CA SER A 132 -9.30 -2.93 12.82
C SER A 132 -8.99 -2.77 14.31
N TYR A 133 -7.77 -3.09 14.77
CA TYR A 133 -7.45 -3.22 16.20
C TYR A 133 -6.36 -2.26 16.70
N TRP A 134 -5.88 -1.31 15.88
CA TRP A 134 -4.80 -0.39 16.29
C TRP A 134 -5.16 0.46 17.52
N ARG A 135 -6.45 0.77 17.73
CA ARG A 135 -6.92 1.55 18.88
C ARG A 135 -6.75 0.78 20.19
N ASP A 136 -6.98 -0.53 20.17
CA ASP A 136 -6.80 -1.40 21.34
C ASP A 136 -5.32 -1.51 21.70
N LEU A 137 -4.44 -1.58 20.68
CA LEU A 137 -2.98 -1.52 20.85
C LEU A 137 -2.50 -0.19 21.43
N ALA A 138 -3.06 0.93 20.95
CA ALA A 138 -2.73 2.26 21.46
C ALA A 138 -3.21 2.44 22.90
N ALA A 139 -4.42 1.95 23.24
CA ALA A 139 -4.96 1.98 24.58
C ALA A 139 -4.17 1.09 25.55
N ALA A 140 -3.76 -0.10 25.12
CA ALA A 140 -2.94 -1.01 25.93
C ALA A 140 -1.58 -0.41 26.30
N ARG A 141 -0.96 0.38 25.41
CA ARG A 141 0.27 1.13 25.73
C ARG A 141 0.06 2.22 26.77
N ALA A 142 -1.09 2.89 26.78
CA ALA A 142 -1.38 3.98 27.73
C ALA A 142 -1.68 3.49 29.16
N VAL A 143 -1.99 2.20 29.35
CA VAL A 143 -2.25 1.59 30.67
C VAL A 143 -0.98 0.94 31.27
N GLY A 144 0.05 0.72 30.45
CA GLY A 144 1.32 0.13 30.86
C GLY A 144 2.41 1.13 31.26
N GLU A 145 2.15 2.43 31.14
CA GLU A 145 2.94 3.53 31.71
C GLU A 145 2.26 4.06 32.98
#